data_AF-A0A0R3QH06-F1
#
_entry.id   AF-A0A0R3QH06-F1
#
_cell.length_a   1.000
_cell.length_b   1.000
_cell.length_c   1.000
_cell.angle_alpha   90.00
_cell.angle_beta   90.00
_cell.angle_gamma   90.00
#
_symmetry.space_group_name_H-M   'P 1'
#
loop_
_entity.id
_entity.type
_entity.pdbx_description
1 polymer ?
#
loop_
_entity_poly.entity_id
_entity_poly.type
_entity_poly.pdbx_seq_one_letter_code
_entity_poly.pdbx_strand_id
1 'polypeptide(L)' 'MLLREVEVFRSVMSVGSASKAAALLGVTQPAISQSLRRLEESAG' A
#
# COMPACT_ATOMS: atom_id res chain seq x y z
N MET A 1 -6.64 12.08 3.33
CA MET A 1 -5.61 11.01 3.41
C MET A 1 -5.97 10.06 4.54
N LEU A 2 -6.23 8.79 4.23
CA LEU A 2 -6.64 7.76 5.21
C LEU A 2 -5.40 7.07 5.79
N LEU A 3 -5.43 6.70 7.08
CA LEU A 3 -4.29 6.08 7.80
C LEU A 3 -3.83 4.77 7.13
N ARG A 4 -4.78 4.01 6.55
CA ARG A 4 -4.52 2.72 5.91
C ARG A 4 -3.62 2.86 4.67
N GLU A 5 -3.83 3.86 3.84
CA GLU A 5 -3.08 4.11 2.62
C GLU A 5 -1.61 4.46 2.93
N VAL A 6 -1.39 5.26 3.97
CA VAL A 6 -0.05 5.59 4.47
C VAL A 6 0.65 4.35 5.05
N GLU A 7 -0.07 3.51 5.80
CA GLU A 7 0.46 2.23 6.29
C GLU A 7 0.86 1.30 5.15
N VAL A 8 0.00 1.17 4.13
CA VAL A 8 0.29 0.36 2.94
C VAL A 8 1.54 0.89 2.23
N PHE A 9 1.63 2.19 2.01
CA PHE A 9 2.82 2.81 1.41
C PHE A 9 4.09 2.55 2.23
N ARG A 10 4.04 2.77 3.55
CA ARG A 10 5.17 2.49 4.46
C ARG A 10 5.60 1.02 4.39
N SER A 11 4.64 0.09 4.40
CA SER A 11 4.94 -1.34 4.29
C SER A 11 5.62 -1.68 2.98
N VAL A 12 5.14 -1.16 1.84
CA VAL A 12 5.77 -1.36 0.53
C VAL A 12 7.19 -0.81 0.51
N MET A 13 7.40 0.42 1.02
CA MET A 13 8.73 1.03 1.11
C MET A 13 9.68 0.22 2.01
N SER A 14 9.18 -0.35 3.11
CA SER A 14 10.02 -1.13 4.03
C SER A 14 10.47 -2.48 3.47
N VAL A 15 9.65 -3.14 2.65
CA VAL A 15 9.94 -4.50 2.12
C VAL A 15 10.36 -4.50 0.65
N GLY A 16 10.28 -3.34 -0.03
CA GLY A 16 10.68 -3.12 -1.42
C GLY A 16 9.80 -3.84 -2.45
N SER A 17 8.61 -4.32 -2.08
CA SER A 17 7.75 -5.09 -2.99
C SER A 17 6.28 -5.05 -2.57
N ALA A 18 5.39 -4.77 -3.53
CA ALA A 18 3.95 -4.81 -3.32
C ALA A 18 3.44 -6.22 -2.94
N SER A 19 3.99 -7.27 -3.56
CA SER A 19 3.61 -8.66 -3.25
C SER A 19 4.05 -9.07 -1.85
N LYS A 20 5.26 -8.68 -1.42
CA LYS A 20 5.73 -8.95 -0.04
C LYS A 20 4.93 -8.14 0.99
N ALA A 21 4.58 -6.89 0.68
CA ALA A 21 3.74 -6.07 1.55
C ALA A 21 2.32 -6.64 1.69
N ALA A 22 1.77 -7.19 0.60
CA ALA A 22 0.48 -7.87 0.61
C ALA A 22 0.49 -9.09 1.57
N ALA A 23 1.53 -9.92 1.46
CA ALA A 23 1.73 -11.06 2.37
C ALA A 23 1.88 -10.61 3.83
N LEU A 24 2.66 -9.55 4.09
CA LEU A 24 2.87 -8.99 5.43
C LEU A 24 1.57 -8.43 6.03
N LEU A 25 0.73 -7.79 5.22
CA LEU A 25 -0.50 -7.14 5.66
C LEU A 25 -1.74 -8.06 5.60
N GLY A 26 -1.57 -9.32 5.19
CA GLY A 26 -2.68 -10.29 5.08
C GLY A 26 -3.72 -9.92 4.03
N VAL A 27 -3.29 -9.28 2.93
CA VAL A 27 -4.17 -8.84 1.83
C VAL A 27 -3.65 -9.30 0.47
N THR A 28 -4.41 -9.05 -0.59
CA THR A 28 -3.98 -9.34 -1.96
C THR A 28 -3.09 -8.21 -2.50
N GLN A 29 -2.18 -8.53 -3.43
CA GLN A 29 -1.35 -7.52 -4.10
C GLN A 29 -2.18 -6.48 -4.88
N PRO A 30 -3.30 -6.82 -5.55
CA PRO A 30 -4.19 -5.81 -6.14
C PRO A 30 -4.77 -4.82 -5.12
N ALA A 31 -5.10 -5.26 -3.89
CA ALA A 31 -5.56 -4.36 -2.83
C ALA A 31 -4.48 -3.36 -2.38
N ILE A 32 -3.21 -3.78 -2.43
CA ILE A 32 -2.06 -2.89 -2.23
C ILE A 32 -1.99 -1.85 -3.35
N SER A 33 -1.98 -2.29 -4.62
CA SER A 33 -1.95 -1.38 -5.78
C SER A 33 -3.09 -0.37 -5.77
N GLN A 34 -4.31 -0.79 -5.41
CA GLN A 34 -5.44 0.12 -5.35
C GLN A 34 -5.30 1.14 -4.21
N SER A 35 -4.74 0.74 -3.07
CA SER A 35 -4.50 1.65 -1.94
C SER A 35 -3.39 2.67 -2.26
N LEU A 36 -2.33 2.25 -2.96
CA LEU A 36 -1.29 3.17 -3.44
C LEU A 36 -1.86 4.19 -4.44
N ARG A 37 -2.69 3.74 -5.39
CA ARG A 37 -3.35 4.64 -6.33
C ARG A 37 -4.24 5.68 -5.62
N ARG A 38 -5.03 5.27 -4.63
CA ARG A 38 -5.84 6.20 -3.83
C ARG A 38 -4.98 7.20 -3.04
N LEU A 39 -3.81 6.75 -2.57
CA LEU A 39 -2.86 7.64 -1.89
C LEU A 39 -2.35 8.72 -2.86
N GLU A 40 -1.89 8.31 -4.04
CA GLU A 40 -1.42 9.21 -5.11
C GLU A 40 -2.51 10.22 -5.52
N GLU A 41 -3.74 9.74 -5.76
CA GLU A 41 -4.90 10.58 -6.08
C GLU A 41 -5.28 11.57 -4.97
N SER A 42 -4.89 11.31 -3.72
CA SER A 42 -5.17 12.20 -2.58
C SER A 42 -4.02 13.17 -2.26
N ALA A 43 -2.82 12.89 -2.77
CA ALA A 43 -1.61 13.65 -2.50
C ALA A 43 -1.21 14.60 -3.64
N GLY A 44 -1.71 14.36 -4.85
CA GLY A 44 -1.64 15.25 -6.02
C GLY A 44 -3.00 15.80 -6.39
#